data_AF-A0A2E9Z9B3-F1
#
_entry.id   AF-A0A2E9Z9B3-F1
#
_cell.length_a   1.000
_cell.length_b   1.000
_cell.length_c   1.000
_cell.angle_alpha   90.00
_cell.angle_beta   90.00
_cell.angle_gamma   90.00
#
_symmetry.space_group_name_H-M   'P 1'
#
loop_
_entity.id
_entity.type
_entity.pdbx_description
1 polymer ?
#
loop_
_entity_poly.entity_id
_entity_poly.type
_entity_poly.pdbx_seq_one_letter_code
_entity_poly.pdbx_strand_id
1 'polypeptide(L)'
;MSQWNVRWGVAGVADSERFLTQRLENFFSFSILISIIIGLFFADDTALHFSSKQQLAYLIEKMFQILVFIEYISLVVCVKNRWYFIRSNWMMLLVIFLLVFGDTFHATLLIFPLKVVRIFMIFIAMMPSMRVVSRYYFFNNMAAIFFVSIIITVLFGLIVSFIDPAVHTPLDGIWWAAQTVTTVGYGDIVPISVLGRLIGIFLMIIAIAMFVSITSRLSAWLTHEVKKQRVVGQNLSISEADREKRAIASMDSLMDEIKRLNEKVDVLISKDQSS
;
A
#
# COMPACT_ATOMS: atom_id res chain seq x y z
N MET A 1 13.44 4.99 -16.59
CA MET A 1 13.83 5.06 -15.17
C MET A 1 14.34 6.45 -14.85
N SER A 2 14.02 7.02 -13.68
CA SER A 2 14.62 8.29 -13.26
C SER A 2 16.11 8.08 -12.99
N GLN A 3 16.97 9.02 -13.41
CA GLN A 3 18.41 8.93 -13.17
C GLN A 3 18.77 8.95 -11.68
N TRP A 4 17.88 9.47 -10.83
CA TRP A 4 18.02 9.46 -9.38
C TRP A 4 18.05 8.04 -8.80
N ASN A 5 17.16 7.16 -9.27
CA ASN A 5 17.06 5.78 -8.78
C ASN A 5 18.31 4.94 -9.08
N VAL A 6 18.95 5.20 -10.23
CA VAL A 6 20.18 4.52 -10.65
C VAL A 6 21.37 4.97 -9.81
N ARG A 7 21.44 6.27 -9.46
CA ARG A 7 22.52 6.80 -8.59
C ARG A 7 22.50 6.18 -7.20
N TRP A 8 21.31 5.99 -6.63
CA TRP A 8 21.13 5.38 -5.31
C TRP A 8 21.17 3.85 -5.32
N GLY A 9 21.38 3.20 -6.47
CA GLY A 9 21.51 1.74 -6.51
C GLY A 9 20.21 0.99 -6.22
N VAL A 10 19.05 1.64 -6.40
CA VAL A 10 17.69 1.09 -6.20
C VAL A 10 16.85 1.29 -7.46
N ALA A 11 17.46 1.04 -8.62
CA ALA A 11 16.81 1.23 -9.92
C ALA A 11 15.63 0.27 -10.14
N GLY A 12 15.70 -0.93 -9.60
CA GLY A 12 14.74 -2.02 -9.85
C GLY A 12 14.93 -2.66 -11.22
N VAL A 13 13.96 -3.46 -11.64
CA VAL A 13 13.86 -3.98 -13.01
C VAL A 13 13.28 -2.90 -13.92
N ALA A 14 13.72 -2.85 -15.18
CA ALA A 14 13.19 -1.88 -16.14
C ALA A 14 11.73 -2.16 -16.52
N ASP A 15 10.93 -1.11 -16.67
CA ASP A 15 9.54 -1.23 -17.14
C ASP A 15 9.46 -1.82 -18.58
N SER A 16 10.58 -1.83 -19.32
CA SER A 16 10.71 -2.45 -20.66
C SER A 16 11.03 -3.96 -20.64
N GLU A 17 11.26 -4.54 -19.47
CA GLU A 17 11.52 -5.98 -19.32
C GLU A 17 10.22 -6.80 -19.36
N ARG A 18 10.35 -8.12 -19.49
CA ARG A 18 9.20 -9.03 -19.56
C ARG A 18 8.29 -8.85 -18.34
N PHE A 19 6.97 -8.94 -18.57
CA PHE A 19 5.96 -8.89 -17.51
C PHE A 19 6.24 -9.90 -16.37
N LEU A 20 6.75 -11.09 -16.70
CA LEU A 20 7.12 -12.09 -15.72
C LEU A 20 8.23 -11.61 -14.77
N THR A 21 9.23 -10.89 -15.30
CA THR A 21 10.37 -10.35 -14.53
C THR A 21 9.90 -9.27 -13.56
N GLN A 22 8.94 -8.43 -13.98
CA GLN A 22 8.33 -7.42 -13.10
C GLN A 22 7.48 -8.06 -11.99
N ARG A 23 6.73 -9.12 -12.31
CA ARG A 23 5.95 -9.86 -11.30
C ARG A 23 6.86 -10.56 -10.28
N LEU A 24 7.97 -11.11 -10.74
CA LEU A 24 9.01 -11.69 -9.88
C LEU A 24 9.66 -10.64 -8.99
N GLU A 25 10.02 -9.46 -9.53
CA GLU A 25 10.56 -8.35 -8.73
C GLU A 25 9.62 -7.94 -7.60
N ASN A 26 8.32 -7.80 -7.89
CA ASN A 26 7.33 -7.44 -6.87
C ASN A 26 7.24 -8.52 -5.79
N PHE A 27 7.20 -9.80 -6.19
CA PHE A 27 7.14 -10.93 -5.26
C PHE A 27 8.37 -10.97 -4.34
N PHE A 28 9.57 -10.86 -4.92
CA PHE A 28 10.82 -10.88 -4.18
C PHE A 28 11.02 -9.65 -3.28
N SER A 29 10.50 -8.48 -3.67
CA SER A 29 10.56 -7.28 -2.82
C SER A 29 9.84 -7.48 -1.47
N PHE A 30 8.70 -8.18 -1.47
CA PHE A 30 8.01 -8.52 -0.22
C PHE A 30 8.75 -9.60 0.58
N SER A 31 9.35 -10.58 -0.10
CA SER A 31 10.13 -11.64 0.55
C SER A 31 11.36 -11.09 1.28
N ILE A 32 12.08 -10.15 0.66
CA ILE A 32 13.21 -9.44 1.30
C ILE A 32 12.75 -8.71 2.57
N LEU A 33 11.59 -8.05 2.52
CA LEU A 33 11.06 -7.34 3.67
C LEU A 33 10.68 -8.30 4.82
N ILE A 34 10.07 -9.44 4.50
CA ILE A 34 9.77 -10.50 5.48
C ILE A 34 11.06 -11.05 6.09
N SER A 35 12.07 -11.32 5.25
CA SER A 35 13.40 -11.78 5.67
C SER A 35 14.06 -10.80 6.65
N ILE A 36 13.99 -9.49 6.36
CA ILE A 36 14.51 -8.43 7.25
C ILE A 36 13.75 -8.40 8.58
N ILE A 37 12.42 -8.47 8.56
CA ILE A 37 11.59 -8.48 9.78
C ILE A 37 11.96 -9.68 10.66
N ILE A 38 12.08 -10.86 10.05
CA ILE A 38 12.46 -12.09 10.75
C ILE A 38 13.88 -11.96 11.32
N GLY A 39 14.83 -11.48 10.52
CA GLY A 39 16.21 -11.25 10.97
C GLY A 39 16.28 -10.28 12.15
N LEU A 40 15.54 -9.17 12.12
CA LEU A 40 15.49 -8.22 13.24
C LEU A 40 14.84 -8.81 14.49
N PHE A 41 13.77 -9.60 14.32
CA PHE A 41 13.07 -10.22 15.45
C PHE A 41 13.95 -11.21 16.21
N PHE A 42 14.77 -11.98 15.50
CA PHE A 42 15.68 -12.97 16.10
C PHE A 42 17.06 -12.39 16.50
N ALA A 43 17.41 -11.19 16.04
CA ALA A 43 18.70 -10.57 16.34
C ALA A 43 18.91 -10.23 17.82
N ASP A 44 17.86 -9.88 18.57
CA ASP A 44 17.98 -9.51 19.99
C ASP A 44 18.25 -10.72 20.90
N ASP A 45 17.77 -11.90 20.51
CA ASP A 45 17.83 -13.12 21.32
C ASP A 45 19.19 -13.85 21.22
N THR A 46 20.15 -13.28 20.46
CA THR A 46 21.48 -13.88 20.24
C THR A 46 22.55 -13.44 21.26
N ALA A 47 22.19 -12.60 22.23
CA ALA A 47 23.08 -12.23 23.32
C ALA A 47 23.05 -13.29 24.45
N LEU A 48 23.98 -14.26 24.36
CA LEU A 48 24.67 -14.91 25.51
C LEU A 48 24.14 -16.20 26.20
N HIS A 49 23.06 -16.88 25.77
CA HIS A 49 22.70 -18.17 26.41
C HIS A 49 22.23 -19.29 25.46
N PHE A 50 23.18 -20.11 24.98
CA PHE A 50 22.98 -21.30 24.13
C PHE A 50 21.86 -22.24 24.63
N SER A 51 20.64 -22.00 24.14
CA SER A 51 19.45 -22.82 24.32
C SER A 51 19.08 -23.50 22.99
N SER A 52 18.36 -24.63 23.03
CA SER A 52 17.85 -25.32 21.83
C SER A 52 16.98 -24.43 20.94
N LYS A 53 16.33 -23.40 21.52
CA LYS A 53 15.57 -22.39 20.76
C LYS A 53 16.45 -21.46 19.92
N GLN A 54 17.67 -21.16 20.36
CA GLN A 54 18.57 -20.24 19.64
C GLN A 54 19.24 -20.89 18.42
N GLN A 55 19.47 -22.21 18.45
CA GLN A 55 19.94 -22.93 17.26
C GLN A 55 18.91 -22.92 16.13
N LEU A 56 17.63 -23.06 16.47
CA LEU A 56 16.53 -22.96 15.50
C LEU A 56 16.43 -21.54 14.92
N ALA A 57 16.55 -20.51 15.77
CA ALA A 57 16.54 -19.11 15.34
C ALA A 57 17.68 -18.81 14.37
N TYR A 58 18.91 -19.23 14.68
CA TYR A 58 20.07 -19.07 13.81
C TYR A 58 19.91 -19.80 12.47
N LEU A 59 19.37 -21.03 12.48
CA LEU A 59 19.09 -21.79 11.26
C LEU A 59 18.05 -21.08 10.40
N ILE A 60 16.95 -20.62 11.01
CA ILE A 60 15.90 -19.87 10.33
C ILE A 60 16.49 -18.61 9.70
N GLU A 61 17.28 -17.84 10.45
CA GLU A 61 17.93 -16.64 9.94
C GLU A 61 18.78 -16.98 8.71
N LYS A 62 19.71 -17.94 8.81
CA LYS A 62 20.58 -18.36 7.71
C LYS A 62 19.81 -18.86 6.49
N MET A 63 18.70 -19.59 6.68
CA MET A 63 17.82 -20.02 5.59
C MET A 63 17.23 -18.82 4.84
N PHE A 64 16.79 -17.78 5.54
CA PHE A 64 16.26 -16.56 4.94
C PHE A 64 17.34 -15.74 4.21
N GLN A 65 18.58 -15.71 4.72
CA GLN A 65 19.69 -15.03 4.02
C GLN A 65 19.99 -15.72 2.66
N ILE A 66 19.99 -17.06 2.65
CA ILE A 66 20.20 -17.85 1.42
C ILE A 66 19.05 -17.62 0.44
N LEU A 67 17.81 -17.58 0.93
CA LEU A 67 16.64 -17.34 0.09
C LEU A 67 16.75 -15.98 -0.63
N VAL A 68 17.08 -14.90 0.09
CA VAL A 68 17.28 -13.57 -0.52
C VAL A 68 18.42 -13.57 -1.56
N PHE A 69 19.49 -14.31 -1.31
CA PHE A 69 20.58 -14.47 -2.28
C PHE A 69 20.10 -15.16 -3.57
N ILE A 70 19.32 -16.23 -3.45
CA ILE A 70 18.72 -16.94 -4.58
C ILE A 70 17.76 -16.05 -5.37
N GLU A 71 16.95 -15.24 -4.69
CA GLU A 71 16.03 -14.28 -5.32
C GLU A 71 16.78 -13.26 -6.17
N TYR A 72 17.87 -12.69 -5.63
CA TYR A 72 18.70 -11.74 -6.35
C TYR A 72 19.34 -12.38 -7.59
N ILE A 73 19.88 -13.61 -7.46
CA ILE A 73 20.42 -14.35 -8.61
C ILE A 73 19.33 -14.60 -9.65
N SER A 74 18.13 -15.00 -9.23
CA SER A 74 17.01 -15.26 -10.12
C SER A 74 16.65 -14.02 -10.95
N LEU A 75 16.63 -12.83 -10.32
CA LEU A 75 16.41 -11.56 -11.02
C LEU A 75 17.54 -11.23 -12.00
N VAL A 76 18.80 -11.42 -11.61
CA VAL A 76 19.96 -11.19 -12.48
C VAL A 76 19.90 -12.11 -13.72
N VAL A 77 19.46 -13.36 -13.58
CA VAL A 77 19.34 -14.31 -14.70
C VAL A 77 18.19 -13.94 -15.65
N CYS A 78 17.07 -13.43 -15.13
CA CYS A 78 15.89 -13.08 -15.91
C CYS A 78 16.00 -11.75 -16.69
N VAL A 79 16.93 -10.86 -16.33
CA VAL A 79 17.12 -9.56 -16.98
C VAL A 79 18.01 -9.69 -18.22
N LYS A 80 17.66 -8.99 -19.31
CA LYS A 80 18.40 -9.07 -20.58
C LYS A 80 19.83 -8.58 -20.44
N ASN A 81 20.04 -7.47 -19.73
CA ASN A 81 21.37 -6.87 -19.53
C ASN A 81 21.80 -6.95 -18.05
N ARG A 82 22.44 -8.07 -17.70
CA ARG A 82 22.84 -8.42 -16.33
C ARG A 82 23.78 -7.40 -15.70
N TRP A 83 24.78 -6.94 -16.46
CA TRP A 83 25.79 -6.01 -15.98
C TRP A 83 25.23 -4.62 -15.68
N TYR A 84 24.35 -4.13 -16.56
CA TYR A 84 23.62 -2.89 -16.29
C TYR A 84 22.79 -3.03 -15.02
N PHE A 85 22.08 -4.14 -14.85
CA PHE A 85 21.24 -4.39 -13.68
C PHE A 85 22.03 -4.43 -12.37
N ILE A 86 23.17 -5.12 -12.32
CA ILE A 86 24.02 -5.19 -11.13
C ILE A 86 24.55 -3.80 -10.78
N ARG A 87 25.03 -3.04 -11.77
CA ARG A 87 25.57 -1.70 -11.55
C ARG A 87 24.50 -0.67 -11.18
N SER A 88 23.28 -0.81 -11.71
CA SER A 88 22.15 0.04 -11.35
C SER A 88 21.52 -0.34 -10.00
N ASN A 89 21.75 -1.56 -9.52
CA ASN A 89 21.22 -2.09 -8.27
C ASN A 89 22.31 -2.52 -7.28
N TRP A 90 23.41 -1.77 -7.25
CA TRP A 90 24.57 -2.09 -6.43
C TRP A 90 24.25 -2.10 -4.92
N MET A 91 23.24 -1.35 -4.47
CA MET A 91 22.84 -1.35 -3.07
C MET A 91 22.17 -2.66 -2.64
N MET A 92 21.41 -3.33 -3.50
CA MET A 92 20.87 -4.65 -3.17
C MET A 92 21.99 -5.67 -2.93
N LEU A 93 23.07 -5.59 -3.72
CA LEU A 93 24.25 -6.40 -3.52
C LEU A 93 24.92 -6.09 -2.17
N LEU A 94 25.00 -4.81 -1.80
CA LEU A 94 25.54 -4.38 -0.51
C LEU A 94 24.68 -4.85 0.67
N VAL A 95 23.35 -4.81 0.56
CA VAL A 95 22.43 -5.38 1.56
C VAL A 95 22.73 -6.86 1.77
N ILE A 96 22.74 -7.64 0.69
CA ILE A 96 23.02 -9.08 0.73
C ILE A 96 24.38 -9.36 1.36
N PHE A 97 25.40 -8.60 0.95
CA PHE A 97 26.74 -8.72 1.50
C PHE A 97 26.76 -8.48 3.01
N LEU A 98 26.12 -7.41 3.50
CA LEU A 98 26.03 -7.13 4.94
C LEU A 98 25.17 -8.13 5.71
N LEU A 99 24.19 -8.74 5.08
CA LEU A 99 23.30 -9.71 5.70
C LEU A 99 24.03 -11.05 5.88
N VAL A 100 24.78 -11.49 4.86
CA VAL A 100 25.54 -12.75 4.89
C VAL A 100 26.83 -12.64 5.71
N PHE A 101 27.58 -11.55 5.54
CA PHE A 101 28.90 -11.37 6.14
C PHE A 101 28.91 -10.50 7.39
N GLY A 102 27.81 -9.83 7.73
CA GLY A 102 27.76 -8.92 8.89
C GLY A 102 28.04 -9.63 10.21
N ASP A 103 27.62 -10.89 10.33
CA ASP A 103 27.81 -11.67 11.56
C ASP A 103 29.26 -12.14 11.68
N THR A 104 29.97 -12.37 10.57
CA THR A 104 31.37 -12.85 10.60
C THR A 104 32.35 -11.82 11.19
N PHE A 105 31.97 -10.54 11.23
CA PHE A 105 32.77 -9.45 11.81
C PHE A 105 32.58 -9.30 13.33
N HIS A 106 32.43 -10.40 14.08
CA HIS A 106 32.27 -10.43 15.54
C HIS A 106 33.40 -9.74 16.35
N ALA A 107 34.48 -9.27 15.72
CA ALA A 107 35.60 -8.60 16.37
C ALA A 107 35.30 -7.13 16.74
N THR A 108 34.74 -6.95 17.94
CA THR A 108 35.10 -5.94 18.96
C THR A 108 35.47 -4.51 18.49
N LEU A 109 34.47 -3.74 18.06
CA LEU A 109 34.31 -2.25 18.07
C LEU A 109 33.46 -1.75 16.88
N LEU A 110 33.39 -2.53 15.80
CA LEU A 110 32.67 -2.17 14.56
C LEU A 110 31.19 -2.58 14.55
N ILE A 111 30.69 -3.26 15.58
CA ILE A 111 29.31 -3.76 15.63
C ILE A 111 28.29 -2.62 15.55
N PHE A 112 28.47 -1.56 16.34
CA PHE A 112 27.54 -0.41 16.36
C PHE A 112 27.44 0.34 15.02
N PRO A 113 28.54 0.74 14.36
CA PRO A 113 28.43 1.39 13.05
C PRO A 113 27.86 0.45 11.98
N LEU A 114 28.20 -0.85 12.00
CA LEU A 114 27.61 -1.83 11.08
C LEU A 114 26.10 -2.00 11.31
N LYS A 115 25.63 -1.94 12.55
CA LYS A 115 24.19 -1.94 12.89
C LYS A 115 23.48 -0.72 12.32
N VAL A 116 24.04 0.49 12.48
CA VAL A 116 23.47 1.72 11.91
C VAL A 116 23.43 1.68 10.39
N VAL A 117 24.50 1.18 9.75
CA VAL A 117 24.51 0.94 8.30
C VAL A 117 23.43 -0.07 7.91
N ARG A 118 23.26 -1.16 8.66
CA ARG A 118 22.20 -2.16 8.40
C ARG A 118 20.81 -1.53 8.43
N ILE A 119 20.50 -0.66 9.40
CA ILE A 119 19.21 0.06 9.52
C ILE A 119 19.02 1.05 8.37
N PHE A 120 20.03 1.86 8.07
CA PHE A 120 19.98 2.81 6.95
C PHE A 120 19.78 2.08 5.61
N MET A 121 20.41 0.93 5.44
CA MET A 121 20.26 0.08 4.26
C MET A 121 18.88 -0.59 4.21
N ILE A 122 18.28 -0.95 5.34
CA ILE A 122 16.89 -1.43 5.41
C ILE A 122 15.92 -0.34 4.95
N PHE A 123 16.13 0.91 5.39
CA PHE A 123 15.35 2.06 4.92
C PHE A 123 15.49 2.26 3.40
N ILE A 124 16.68 2.07 2.83
CA ILE A 124 16.88 2.14 1.37
C ILE A 124 16.29 0.92 0.65
N ALA A 125 16.39 -0.28 1.20
CA ALA A 125 15.77 -1.51 0.69
C ALA A 125 14.24 -1.47 0.73
N MET A 126 13.67 -0.61 1.59
CA MET A 126 12.24 -0.29 1.61
C MET A 126 11.81 0.56 0.40
N MET A 127 12.71 1.33 -0.22
CA MET A 127 12.35 2.25 -1.32
C MET A 127 11.79 1.55 -2.57
N PRO A 128 12.34 0.42 -3.07
CA PRO A 128 11.70 -0.38 -4.12
C PRO A 128 10.29 -0.83 -3.74
N SER A 129 10.10 -1.31 -2.51
CA SER A 129 8.80 -1.69 -1.97
C SER A 129 7.85 -0.50 -1.91
N MET A 130 8.31 0.70 -1.54
CA MET A 130 7.53 1.94 -1.61
C MET A 130 7.07 2.27 -3.03
N ARG A 131 7.82 1.89 -4.08
CA ARG A 131 7.36 2.05 -5.48
C ARG A 131 6.26 1.07 -5.83
N VAL A 132 6.41 -0.19 -5.45
CA VAL A 132 5.36 -1.22 -5.64
C VAL A 132 4.10 -0.81 -4.90
N VAL A 133 4.27 -0.37 -3.65
CA VAL A 133 3.22 0.21 -2.82
C VAL A 133 2.60 1.42 -3.51
N SER A 134 3.37 2.39 -4.05
CA SER A 134 2.79 3.53 -4.78
C SER A 134 1.99 3.12 -6.03
N ARG A 135 2.43 2.07 -6.72
CA ARG A 135 1.76 1.49 -7.90
C ARG A 135 0.48 0.76 -7.50
N TYR A 136 0.48 0.04 -6.38
CA TYR A 136 -0.70 -0.61 -5.79
C TYR A 136 -1.65 0.37 -5.09
N TYR A 137 -1.13 1.47 -4.53
CA TYR A 137 -1.91 2.57 -3.97
C TYR A 137 -2.73 3.27 -5.05
N PHE A 138 -2.28 3.21 -6.31
CA PHE A 138 -3.08 3.66 -7.45
C PHE A 138 -4.24 2.71 -7.79
N PHE A 139 -4.21 1.45 -7.36
CA PHE A 139 -5.30 0.49 -7.54
C PHE A 139 -6.18 0.42 -6.28
N ASN A 140 -7.15 1.34 -6.20
CA ASN A 140 -8.50 1.30 -5.60
C ASN A 140 -8.79 0.60 -4.24
N ASN A 141 -7.84 -0.06 -3.57
CA ASN A 141 -8.11 -0.90 -2.41
C ASN A 141 -7.68 -0.20 -1.13
N MET A 142 -8.64 0.25 -0.32
CA MET A 142 -8.41 0.78 1.03
C MET A 142 -7.68 -0.25 1.91
N ALA A 143 -7.93 -1.54 1.69
CA ALA A 143 -7.24 -2.66 2.36
C ALA A 143 -5.71 -2.62 2.19
N ALA A 144 -5.19 -2.11 1.07
CA ALA A 144 -3.76 -2.00 0.85
C ALA A 144 -3.10 -0.99 1.81
N ILE A 145 -3.79 0.10 2.18
CA ILE A 145 -3.25 1.08 3.13
C ILE A 145 -3.12 0.45 4.52
N PHE A 146 -4.13 -0.30 4.96
CA PHE A 146 -4.09 -1.00 6.24
C PHE A 146 -2.95 -2.03 6.28
N PHE A 147 -2.78 -2.81 5.21
CA PHE A 147 -1.70 -3.78 5.12
C PHE A 147 -0.31 -3.13 5.21
N VAL A 148 -0.11 -2.03 4.49
CA VAL A 148 1.14 -1.25 4.56
C VAL A 148 1.33 -0.61 5.94
N SER A 149 0.25 -0.21 6.61
CA SER A 149 0.31 0.33 7.97
C SER A 149 0.86 -0.71 8.94
N ILE A 150 0.36 -1.94 8.86
CA ILE A 150 0.81 -3.05 9.69
C ILE A 150 2.30 -3.32 9.45
N ILE A 151 2.73 -3.36 8.18
CA ILE A 151 4.15 -3.56 7.84
C ILE A 151 5.02 -2.47 8.44
N ILE A 152 4.64 -1.20 8.28
CA ILE A 152 5.41 -0.06 8.80
C ILE A 152 5.47 -0.11 10.33
N THR A 153 4.34 -0.39 11.00
CA THR A 153 4.27 -0.55 12.45
C THR A 153 5.22 -1.64 12.94
N VAL A 154 5.17 -2.84 12.34
CA VAL A 154 6.07 -3.94 12.72
C VAL A 154 7.52 -3.56 12.48
N LEU A 155 7.83 -3.02 11.31
CA LEU A 155 9.20 -2.67 10.94
C LEU A 155 9.80 -1.62 11.87
N PHE A 156 9.12 -0.49 12.09
CA PHE A 156 9.62 0.58 12.96
C PHE A 156 9.66 0.15 14.43
N GLY A 157 8.72 -0.69 14.86
CA GLY A 157 8.74 -1.26 16.19
C GLY A 157 9.96 -2.14 16.45
N LEU A 158 10.28 -3.04 15.52
CA LEU A 158 11.49 -3.87 15.61
C LEU A 158 12.78 -3.04 15.53
N ILE A 159 12.81 -2.04 14.65
CA ILE A 159 13.94 -1.12 14.53
C ILE A 159 14.18 -0.40 15.87
N VAL A 160 13.14 0.13 16.51
CA VAL A 160 13.32 0.88 17.76
C VAL A 160 13.71 -0.03 18.92
N SER A 161 13.17 -1.25 18.98
CA SER A 161 13.56 -2.27 19.97
C SER A 161 15.05 -2.57 19.91
N PHE A 162 15.60 -2.61 18.70
CA PHE A 162 17.00 -2.95 18.51
C PHE A 162 17.98 -1.80 18.81
N ILE A 163 17.49 -0.56 18.83
CA ILE A 163 18.34 0.65 18.92
C ILE A 163 18.20 1.34 20.28
N ASP A 164 16.99 1.34 20.85
CA ASP A 164 16.67 2.12 22.02
C ASP A 164 16.65 1.26 23.29
N PRO A 165 17.48 1.56 24.30
CA PRO A 165 17.54 0.75 25.52
C PRO A 165 16.28 0.83 26.38
N ALA A 166 15.39 1.80 26.15
CA ALA A 166 14.09 1.88 26.84
C ALA A 166 13.05 0.88 26.31
N VAL A 167 13.34 0.21 25.18
CA VAL A 167 12.45 -0.78 24.58
C VAL A 167 13.08 -2.15 24.79
N HIS A 168 12.49 -2.94 25.69
CA HIS A 168 13.12 -4.15 26.19
C HIS A 168 12.88 -5.39 25.32
N THR A 169 11.74 -5.45 24.62
CA THR A 169 11.41 -6.58 23.77
C THR A 169 10.92 -6.15 22.38
N PRO A 170 11.08 -7.01 21.35
CA PRO A 170 10.51 -6.76 20.03
C PRO A 170 9.00 -6.44 20.06
N LEU A 171 8.26 -7.07 20.95
CA LEU A 171 6.82 -6.84 21.14
C LEU A 171 6.53 -5.46 21.74
N ASP A 172 7.35 -4.99 22.68
CA ASP A 172 7.25 -3.64 23.24
C ASP A 172 7.50 -2.57 22.16
N GLY A 173 8.46 -2.83 21.26
CA GLY A 173 8.72 -1.97 20.11
C GLY A 173 7.52 -1.92 19.16
N ILE A 174 6.92 -3.06 18.83
CA ILE A 174 5.72 -3.14 17.98
C ILE A 174 4.53 -2.43 18.68
N TRP A 175 4.36 -2.62 19.98
CA TRP A 175 3.35 -1.93 20.78
C TRP A 175 3.53 -0.42 20.73
N TRP A 176 4.74 0.08 20.97
CA TRP A 176 5.08 1.49 20.84
C TRP A 176 4.79 2.05 19.44
N ALA A 177 5.18 1.33 18.40
CA ALA A 177 4.92 1.75 17.03
C ALA A 177 3.42 1.78 16.74
N ALA A 178 2.65 0.81 17.26
CA ALA A 178 1.20 0.72 17.06
C ALA A 178 0.49 1.93 17.70
N GLN A 179 0.78 2.25 18.96
CA GLN A 179 0.20 3.41 19.63
C GLN A 179 0.62 4.74 18.99
N THR A 180 1.81 4.79 18.37
CA THR A 180 2.29 5.99 17.66
C THR A 180 1.59 6.17 16.33
N VAL A 181 1.49 5.12 15.51
CA VAL A 181 0.83 5.16 14.19
C VAL A 181 -0.66 5.41 14.32
N THR A 182 -1.30 4.87 15.37
CA THR A 182 -2.71 5.10 15.66
C THR A 182 -2.96 6.42 16.41
N THR A 183 -1.91 7.18 16.73
CA THR A 183 -1.98 8.45 17.48
C THR A 183 -2.61 8.36 18.87
N VAL A 184 -2.61 7.16 19.48
CA VAL A 184 -3.14 6.93 20.84
C VAL A 184 -2.17 7.46 21.89
N GLY A 185 -0.89 7.05 21.80
CA GLY A 185 0.19 7.56 22.66
C GLY A 185 -0.06 7.43 24.17
N TYR A 186 -0.22 6.20 24.67
CA TYR A 186 -0.31 5.92 26.11
C TYR A 186 0.90 6.43 26.91
N GLY A 187 2.08 6.46 26.30
CA GLY A 187 3.30 7.02 26.91
C GLY A 187 3.96 6.11 27.96
N ASP A 188 3.53 4.85 28.01
CA ASP A 188 4.09 3.77 28.85
C ASP A 188 5.48 3.33 28.38
N ILE A 189 5.69 3.27 27.07
CA ILE A 189 6.96 2.93 26.43
C ILE A 189 7.30 4.05 25.45
N VAL A 190 8.45 4.68 25.60
CA VAL A 190 8.90 5.78 24.73
C VAL A 190 10.42 5.71 24.49
N PRO A 191 10.90 5.90 23.24
CA PRO A 191 12.32 5.95 22.96
C PRO A 191 13.00 7.12 23.67
N ILE A 192 14.07 6.83 24.41
CA ILE A 192 14.83 7.85 25.14
C ILE A 192 16.09 8.30 24.39
N SER A 193 16.60 7.46 23.49
CA SER A 193 17.82 7.73 22.72
C SER A 193 17.57 8.75 21.61
N VAL A 194 18.63 9.47 21.21
CA VAL A 194 18.57 10.44 20.10
C VAL A 194 18.15 9.75 18.80
N LEU A 195 18.74 8.59 18.50
CA LEU A 195 18.41 7.82 17.29
C LEU A 195 16.98 7.27 17.33
N GLY A 196 16.54 6.73 18.48
CA GLY A 196 15.17 6.25 18.66
C GLY A 196 14.14 7.36 18.48
N ARG A 197 14.40 8.57 19.00
CA ARG A 197 13.55 9.75 18.79
C ARG A 197 13.52 10.21 17.34
N LEU A 198 14.65 10.22 16.63
CA LEU A 198 14.69 10.55 15.21
C LEU A 198 13.84 9.57 14.39
N ILE A 199 13.94 8.27 14.67
CA ILE A 199 13.14 7.23 14.03
C ILE A 199 11.65 7.42 14.35
N GLY A 200 11.32 7.77 15.59
CA GLY A 200 9.95 8.14 16.00
C GLY A 200 9.40 9.33 15.23
N ILE A 201 10.19 10.38 14.99
CA ILE A 201 9.77 11.54 14.18
C ILE A 201 9.42 11.10 12.76
N PHE A 202 10.26 10.26 12.13
CA PHE A 202 9.96 9.71 10.81
C PHE A 202 8.67 8.87 10.81
N LEU A 203 8.48 8.02 11.83
CA LEU A 203 7.26 7.21 11.98
C LEU A 203 6.01 8.10 12.07
N MET A 204 6.05 9.17 12.86
CA MET A 204 4.94 10.11 13.02
C MET A 204 4.59 10.80 11.70
N ILE A 205 5.58 11.26 10.93
CA ILE A 205 5.34 11.88 9.61
C ILE A 205 4.67 10.89 8.66
N ILE A 206 5.16 9.64 8.62
CA ILE A 206 4.59 8.58 7.79
C ILE A 206 3.15 8.28 8.24
N ALA A 207 2.90 8.15 9.53
CA ALA A 207 1.57 7.89 10.08
C ALA A 207 0.55 8.98 9.68
N ILE A 208 0.93 10.26 9.77
CA ILE A 208 0.09 11.38 9.33
C ILE A 208 -0.19 11.29 7.82
N ALA A 209 0.83 11.03 6.99
CA ALA A 209 0.65 10.88 5.55
C ALA A 209 -0.29 9.72 5.19
N MET A 210 -0.23 8.62 5.94
CA MET A 210 -1.14 7.50 5.79
C MET A 210 -2.57 7.86 6.19
N PHE A 211 -2.76 8.55 7.30
CA PHE A 211 -4.07 9.02 7.75
C PHE A 211 -4.73 9.91 6.69
N VAL A 212 -4.00 10.90 6.17
CA VAL A 212 -4.46 11.78 5.07
C VAL A 212 -4.83 10.97 3.81
N SER A 213 -4.07 9.91 3.51
CA SER A 213 -4.36 9.04 2.36
C SER A 213 -5.67 8.25 2.55
N ILE A 214 -5.97 7.79 3.76
CA ILE A 214 -7.25 7.11 4.06
C ILE A 214 -8.41 8.09 3.93
N THR A 215 -8.29 9.29 4.53
CA THR A 215 -9.32 10.33 4.49
C THR A 215 -9.61 10.77 3.05
N SER A 216 -8.59 10.99 2.23
CA SER A 216 -8.77 11.40 0.83
C SER A 216 -9.50 10.35 0.00
N ARG A 217 -9.19 9.06 0.19
CA ARG A 217 -9.91 7.96 -0.49
C ARG A 217 -11.34 7.82 -0.01
N LEU A 218 -11.58 7.93 1.29
CA LEU A 218 -12.94 7.89 1.84
C LEU A 218 -13.78 9.04 1.27
N SER A 219 -13.21 10.24 1.21
CA SER A 219 -13.84 11.42 0.61
C SER A 219 -14.14 11.22 -0.89
N ALA A 220 -13.19 10.66 -1.65
CA ALA A 220 -13.39 10.35 -3.06
C ALA A 220 -14.51 9.32 -3.28
N TRP A 221 -14.57 8.27 -2.45
CA TRP A 221 -15.62 7.26 -2.50
C TRP A 221 -16.99 7.85 -2.16
N LEU A 222 -17.09 8.63 -1.09
CA LEU A 222 -18.34 9.33 -0.71
C LEU A 222 -18.81 10.27 -1.81
N THR A 223 -17.89 11.05 -2.39
CA THR A 223 -18.21 11.99 -3.48
C THR A 223 -18.71 11.24 -4.71
N HIS A 224 -18.11 10.09 -5.03
CA HIS A 224 -18.56 9.24 -6.12
C HIS A 224 -19.98 8.69 -5.87
N GLU A 225 -20.27 8.23 -4.66
CA GLU A 225 -21.59 7.68 -4.32
C GLU A 225 -22.68 8.78 -4.32
N VAL A 226 -22.37 9.97 -3.80
CA VAL A 226 -23.28 11.13 -3.86
C VAL A 226 -23.54 11.55 -5.31
N LYS A 227 -22.50 11.58 -6.16
CA LYS A 227 -22.69 11.88 -7.59
C LYS A 227 -23.56 10.82 -8.28
N LYS A 228 -23.32 9.54 -8.00
CA LYS A 228 -24.11 8.43 -8.55
C LYS A 228 -25.58 8.55 -8.15
N GLN A 229 -25.87 8.83 -6.89
CA GLN A 229 -27.24 9.03 -6.40
C GLN A 229 -27.91 10.25 -7.05
N ARG A 230 -27.19 11.35 -7.25
CA ARG A 230 -27.73 12.54 -7.95
C ARG A 230 -28.07 12.25 -9.40
N VAL A 231 -27.21 11.53 -10.13
CA VAL A 231 -27.47 11.15 -11.53
C VAL A 231 -28.69 10.23 -11.62
N VAL A 232 -28.81 9.25 -10.72
CA VAL A 232 -29.99 8.37 -10.65
C VAL A 232 -31.27 9.17 -10.36
N GLY A 233 -31.24 10.07 -9.37
CA GLY A 233 -32.38 10.93 -9.04
C GLY A 233 -32.78 11.86 -10.19
N GLN A 234 -31.80 12.45 -10.88
CA GLN A 234 -32.05 13.29 -12.05
C GLN A 234 -32.69 12.49 -13.20
N ASN A 235 -32.18 11.30 -13.50
CA ASN A 235 -32.76 10.43 -14.53
C ASN A 235 -34.19 9.99 -14.19
N LEU A 236 -34.50 9.76 -12.91
CA LEU A 236 -35.87 9.47 -12.46
C LEU A 236 -36.79 10.67 -12.66
N SER A 237 -36.38 11.88 -12.26
CA SER A 237 -37.18 13.09 -12.44
C SER A 237 -37.47 13.42 -13.92
N ILE A 238 -36.49 13.19 -14.81
CA ILE A 238 -36.67 13.36 -16.26
C ILE A 238 -37.67 12.32 -16.80
N SER A 239 -37.54 11.06 -16.37
CA SER A 239 -38.47 9.99 -16.74
C SER A 239 -39.91 10.26 -16.27
N GLU A 240 -40.09 10.84 -15.09
CA GLU A 240 -41.42 11.25 -14.57
C GLU A 240 -42.01 12.40 -15.38
N ALA A 241 -41.23 13.44 -15.66
CA ALA A 241 -41.67 14.56 -16.49
C ALA A 241 -42.03 14.12 -17.92
N ASP A 242 -41.29 13.17 -18.49
CA ASP A 242 -41.60 12.61 -19.81
C ASP A 242 -42.89 11.77 -19.81
N ARG A 243 -43.19 11.06 -18.71
CA ARG A 243 -44.45 10.33 -18.55
C ARG A 243 -45.64 11.28 -18.43
N GLU A 244 -45.49 12.34 -17.63
CA GLU A 244 -46.53 13.36 -17.46
C GLU A 244 -46.86 14.04 -18.79
N LYS A 245 -45.83 14.46 -19.55
CA LYS A 245 -46.02 15.04 -20.90
C LYS A 245 -46.75 14.10 -21.85
N ARG A 246 -46.45 12.80 -21.83
CA ARG A 246 -47.16 11.81 -22.67
C ARG A 246 -48.61 11.64 -22.23
N ALA A 247 -48.89 11.66 -20.93
CA ALA A 247 -50.26 11.58 -20.41
C ALA A 247 -51.10 12.79 -20.83
N ILE A 248 -50.52 14.00 -20.77
CA ILE A 248 -51.19 15.23 -21.24
C ILE A 248 -51.45 15.17 -22.75
N ALA A 249 -50.45 14.80 -23.56
CA ALA A 249 -50.63 14.67 -25.00
C ALA A 249 -51.71 13.63 -25.38
N SER A 250 -51.78 12.54 -24.62
CA SER A 250 -52.87 11.56 -24.72
C SER A 250 -54.23 12.20 -24.42
N MET A 251 -54.35 12.97 -23.33
CA MET A 251 -55.59 13.64 -22.95
C MET A 251 -56.07 14.63 -24.03
N ASP A 252 -55.16 15.44 -24.58
CA ASP A 252 -55.48 16.39 -25.65
C ASP A 252 -56.01 15.68 -26.89
N SER A 253 -55.40 14.54 -27.27
CA SER A 253 -55.88 13.75 -28.40
C SER A 253 -57.29 13.18 -28.19
N LEU A 254 -57.62 12.76 -26.96
CA LEU A 254 -58.95 12.27 -26.61
C LEU A 254 -59.99 13.41 -26.61
N MET A 255 -59.64 14.61 -26.15
CA MET A 255 -60.52 15.78 -26.24
C MET A 255 -60.85 16.12 -27.70
N ASP A 256 -59.84 16.12 -28.57
CA ASP A 256 -60.04 16.36 -30.00
C ASP A 256 -60.95 15.30 -30.63
N GLU A 257 -60.80 14.04 -30.24
CA GLU A 257 -61.66 12.95 -30.71
C GLU A 257 -63.11 13.09 -30.22
N ILE A 258 -63.32 13.42 -28.93
CA ILE A 258 -64.65 13.70 -28.36
C ILE A 258 -65.31 14.87 -29.09
N LYS A 259 -64.58 15.96 -29.36
CA LYS A 259 -65.11 17.13 -30.04
C LYS A 259 -65.57 16.80 -31.46
N ARG A 260 -64.76 16.03 -32.21
CA ARG A 260 -65.14 15.52 -33.53
C ARG A 260 -66.35 14.60 -33.49
N LEU A 261 -66.47 13.76 -32.47
CA LEU A 261 -67.63 12.89 -32.27
C LEU A 261 -68.89 13.71 -32.01
N ASN A 262 -68.83 14.72 -31.14
CA ASN A 262 -69.96 15.62 -30.88
C ASN A 262 -70.39 16.36 -32.16
N GLU A 263 -69.45 16.92 -32.93
CA GLU A 263 -69.79 17.57 -34.21
C GLU A 263 -70.49 16.61 -35.18
N LYS A 264 -70.05 15.34 -35.27
CA LYS A 264 -70.72 14.33 -36.09
C LYS A 264 -72.13 14.01 -35.59
N VAL A 265 -72.31 13.92 -34.27
CA VAL A 265 -73.63 13.67 -33.67
C VAL A 265 -74.57 14.85 -33.93
N ASP A 266 -74.12 16.09 -33.77
CA ASP A 266 -74.92 17.29 -34.06
C ASP A 266 -75.35 17.35 -35.53
N VAL A 267 -74.44 17.01 -36.45
CA VAL A 267 -74.75 16.91 -37.88
C VAL A 267 -75.81 15.84 -38.14
N LEU A 268 -75.73 14.67 -37.49
CA LEU A 268 -76.74 13.61 -37.64
C LEU A 268 -78.10 14.02 -37.09
N ILE A 269 -78.16 14.67 -35.92
CA ILE A 269 -79.40 15.18 -35.32
C ILE A 269 -80.05 16.24 -36.22
N SER A 270 -79.25 17.16 -36.80
CA SER A 270 -79.77 18.17 -37.72
C SER A 270 -80.35 17.58 -39.01
N LYS A 271 -79.81 16.44 -39.47
CA LYS A 271 -80.31 15.70 -40.64
C LYS A 271 -81.64 15.01 -40.36
N ASP A 272 -81.77 14.41 -39.17
CA ASP A 272 -82.97 13.71 -38.73
C ASP A 272 -84.16 14.67 -38.52
N GLN A 273 -83.91 15.89 -38.03
CA GLN A 273 -84.95 16.93 -37.89
C GLN A 273 -85.41 17.57 -39.23
N SER A 274 -84.70 17.32 -40.32
CA SER A 274 -84.99 17.86 -41.66
C SER A 274 -85.70 16.88 -42.60
N SER A 275 -86.02 15.67 -42.12
CA SER A 275 -86.77 14.62 -42.81
C SER A 275 -88.18 14.50 -42.23
#